data_AF-A0A379JK08-F1
#
_entry.id   AF-A0A379JK08-F1
#
_cell.length_a   1.000
_cell.length_b   1.000
_cell.length_c   1.000
_cell.angle_alpha   90.00
_cell.angle_beta   90.00
_cell.angle_gamma   90.00
#
_symmetry.space_group_name_H-M   'P 1'
#
loop_
_entity.id
_entity.type
_entity.pdbx_description
1 polymer ?
#
loop_
_entity_poly.entity_id
_entity_poly.type
_entity_poly.pdbx_seq_one_letter_code
_entity_poly.pdbx_strand_id
1 'polypeptide(L)'
;MARERRTRKITVTMPEEIATTLDDWRRSGRIESVSAFVAESVKARVDRAQSLARIEEVFGGRPPLDLINKARAVQGLPPLSEEEDPGDRAGAA
;
A
#
# COMPACT_ATOMS: atom_id res chain seq x y z
N MET A 1 -10.27 -24.10 -18.30
CA MET A 1 -11.39 -23.49 -17.54
C MET A 1 -10.86 -22.27 -16.80
N ALA A 2 -11.13 -21.06 -17.29
CA ALA A 2 -10.70 -19.84 -16.61
C ALA A 2 -11.46 -19.73 -15.28
N ARG A 3 -10.74 -19.61 -14.15
CA ARG A 3 -11.33 -19.43 -12.83
C ARG A 3 -12.16 -18.14 -12.86
N GLU A 4 -13.47 -18.28 -12.73
CA GLU A 4 -14.41 -17.16 -12.64
C GLU A 4 -13.93 -16.19 -11.54
N ARG A 5 -13.56 -14.97 -11.94
CA ARG A 5 -13.15 -13.93 -11.00
C ARG A 5 -14.40 -13.49 -10.24
N ARG A 6 -14.63 -14.09 -9.08
CA ARG A 6 -15.74 -13.73 -8.20
C ARG A 6 -15.50 -12.33 -7.64
N THR A 7 -16.21 -11.34 -8.16
CA THR A 7 -16.27 -9.98 -7.62
C THR A 7 -17.53 -9.82 -6.76
N ARG A 8 -17.44 -9.07 -5.66
CA ARG A 8 -18.58 -8.71 -4.81
C ARG A 8 -18.75 -7.19 -4.81
N LYS A 9 -19.98 -6.71 -5.01
CA LYS A 9 -20.30 -5.28 -4.89
C LYS A 9 -20.26 -4.88 -3.41
N ILE A 10 -19.57 -3.78 -3.12
CA ILE A 10 -19.43 -3.20 -1.78
C ILE A 10 -19.82 -1.73 -1.90
N THR A 11 -20.64 -1.25 -0.97
CA THR A 11 -20.93 0.19 -0.82
C THR A 11 -19.95 0.76 0.20
N VAL A 12 -19.35 1.90 -0.13
CA VAL A 12 -18.41 2.60 0.74
C VAL A 12 -18.83 4.05 0.89
N THR A 13 -18.51 4.64 2.03
CA THR A 13 -18.64 6.08 2.28
C THR A 13 -17.25 6.70 2.22
N MET A 14 -17.14 7.88 1.63
CA MET A 14 -15.90 8.65 1.55
C MET A 14 -16.20 10.14 1.75
N PRO A 15 -15.19 10.96 2.08
CA PRO A 15 -15.36 12.41 2.14
C PRO A 15 -15.88 12.98 0.82
N GLU A 16 -16.77 13.96 0.90
CA GLU A 16 -17.48 14.52 -0.25
C GLU A 16 -16.50 15.10 -1.27
N GLU A 17 -15.48 15.82 -0.81
CA GLU A 17 -14.45 16.42 -1.64
C GLU A 17 -13.69 15.38 -2.49
N ILE A 18 -13.49 14.18 -1.94
CA ILE A 18 -12.84 13.08 -2.65
C ILE A 18 -13.81 12.46 -3.67
N ALA A 19 -15.07 12.25 -3.29
CA ALA A 19 -16.08 11.74 -4.20
C ALA A 19 -16.25 12.65 -5.43
N THR A 20 -16.36 13.97 -5.21
CA THR A 20 -16.44 14.98 -6.26
C THR A 20 -15.21 14.93 -7.16
N THR A 21 -14.01 14.85 -6.58
CA THR A 21 -12.76 14.77 -7.35
C THR A 21 -12.73 13.53 -8.26
N LEU A 22 -13.16 12.37 -7.76
CA LEU A 22 -13.22 11.13 -8.54
C LEU A 22 -14.25 11.21 -9.67
N ASP A 23 -15.39 11.85 -9.43
CA ASP A 23 -16.38 12.11 -10.48
C ASP A 23 -15.85 13.06 -11.55
N ASP A 24 -15.12 14.12 -11.17
CA ASP A 24 -14.50 15.04 -12.12
C ASP A 24 -13.39 14.37 -12.93
N TRP A 25 -12.59 13.50 -12.32
CA TRP A 25 -11.61 12.69 -13.04
C TRP A 25 -12.26 11.74 -14.04
N ARG A 26 -13.41 11.17 -13.70
CA ARG A 26 -14.18 10.35 -14.63
C ARG A 26 -14.73 11.19 -15.78
N ARG A 27 -15.31 12.35 -15.49
CA ARG A 27 -15.89 13.27 -16.51
C ARG A 27 -14.83 13.81 -17.47
N SER A 28 -13.65 14.12 -16.95
CA SER A 28 -12.50 14.58 -17.76
C SER A 28 -11.78 13.45 -18.51
N GLY A 29 -12.16 12.19 -18.29
CA GLY A 29 -11.55 11.03 -18.94
C GLY A 29 -10.19 10.62 -18.33
N ARG A 30 -9.77 11.19 -17.20
CA ARG A 30 -8.56 10.78 -16.48
C ARG A 30 -8.66 9.36 -15.94
N ILE A 31 -9.86 8.93 -15.55
CA ILE A 31 -10.17 7.55 -15.18
C ILE A 31 -11.40 7.08 -15.94
N GLU A 32 -11.43 5.82 -16.34
CA GLU A 32 -12.58 5.22 -17.02
C GLU A 32 -13.76 5.00 -16.06
N SER A 33 -13.45 4.59 -14.83
CA SER A 33 -14.45 4.26 -13.82
C SER A 33 -13.92 4.51 -12.41
N VAL A 34 -14.76 5.13 -11.58
CA VAL A 34 -14.50 5.33 -10.15
C VAL A 34 -14.36 3.98 -9.44
N SER A 35 -15.20 3.00 -9.75
CA SER A 35 -15.13 1.69 -9.09
C SER A 35 -13.87 0.91 -9.48
N ALA A 36 -13.43 1.02 -10.73
CA ALA A 36 -12.18 0.39 -11.18
C ALA A 36 -10.97 1.02 -10.48
N PHE A 37 -10.93 2.37 -10.44
CA PHE A 37 -9.88 3.12 -9.76
C PHE A 37 -9.80 2.77 -8.26
N VAL A 38 -10.95 2.73 -7.57
CA VAL A 38 -11.00 2.36 -6.15
C VAL A 38 -10.58 0.90 -5.95
N ALA A 39 -11.06 -0.03 -6.78
CA ALA A 39 -10.70 -1.44 -6.67
C ALA A 39 -9.19 -1.67 -6.87
N GLU A 40 -8.58 -0.99 -7.84
CA GLU A 40 -7.14 -1.04 -8.09
C GLU A 40 -6.34 -0.46 -6.91
N SER A 41 -6.75 0.71 -6.41
CA SER A 41 -6.10 1.38 -5.28
C SER A 41 -6.17 0.53 -4.00
N VAL A 42 -7.34 -0.05 -3.71
CA VAL A 42 -7.54 -0.95 -2.57
C VAL A 42 -6.69 -2.21 -2.74
N LYS A 43 -6.66 -2.80 -3.93
CA LYS A 43 -5.83 -3.97 -4.20
C LYS A 43 -4.34 -3.66 -3.96
N ALA A 44 -3.82 -2.59 -4.54
CA ALA A 44 -2.42 -2.19 -4.36
C ALA A 44 -2.07 -1.97 -2.87
N ARG A 45 -2.98 -1.34 -2.10
CA ARG A 45 -2.82 -1.14 -0.66
C ARG A 45 -2.77 -2.47 0.11
N VAL A 46 -3.67 -3.40 -0.22
CA VAL A 46 -3.75 -4.73 0.42
C VAL A 46 -2.54 -5.58 0.07
N ASP A 47 -2.18 -5.66 -1.22
CA ASP A 47 -1.02 -6.42 -1.69
C ASP A 47 0.27 -5.92 -1.03
N ARG A 48 0.42 -4.60 -0.87
CA ARG A 48 1.54 -4.00 -0.12
C ARG A 48 1.52 -4.41 1.36
N ALA A 49 0.37 -4.32 2.02
CA ALA A 49 0.26 -4.69 3.43
C ALA A 49 0.56 -6.17 3.67
N GLN A 50 0.06 -7.06 2.81
CA GLN A 50 0.35 -8.49 2.88
C GLN A 50 1.82 -8.80 2.62
N SER A 51 2.41 -8.11 1.64
CA SER A 51 3.84 -8.27 1.34
C SER A 51 4.71 -7.85 2.52
N LEU A 52 4.38 -6.73 3.17
CA LEU A 52 5.08 -6.26 4.37
C LEU A 52 4.91 -7.24 5.54
N ALA A 53 3.69 -7.69 5.81
CA ALA A 53 3.43 -8.66 6.88
C ALA A 53 4.19 -9.98 6.65
N ARG A 54 4.28 -10.45 5.40
CA ARG A 54 5.04 -11.65 5.05
C ARG A 54 6.55 -11.45 5.25
N ILE A 55 7.06 -10.25 4.96
CA ILE A 55 8.45 -9.91 5.25
C ILE A 55 8.66 -9.93 6.77
N GLU A 56 7.79 -9.29 7.53
CA GLU A 56 7.89 -9.27 9.01
C GLU A 56 7.85 -10.69 9.61
N GLU A 57 6.99 -11.57 9.09
CA GLU A 57 6.91 -12.98 9.51
C GLU A 57 8.25 -13.73 9.29
N VAL A 58 8.87 -13.55 8.11
CA VAL A 58 10.15 -14.21 7.79
C VAL A 58 11.30 -13.69 8.66
N PHE A 59 11.27 -12.41 9.01
CA PHE A 59 12.32 -11.76 9.80
C PHE A 59 12.04 -11.76 11.32
N GLY A 60 10.88 -12.26 11.77
CA GLY A 60 10.47 -12.23 13.18
C GLY A 60 10.17 -10.82 13.71
N GLY A 61 9.87 -9.88 12.82
CA GLY A 61 9.75 -8.45 13.10
C GLY A 61 10.20 -7.60 11.90
N ARG A 62 10.33 -6.29 12.07
CA ARG A 62 10.82 -5.41 11.00
C ARG A 62 12.25 -5.82 10.60
N PRO A 63 12.59 -5.92 9.30
CA PRO A 63 13.93 -6.28 8.86
C PRO A 63 14.99 -5.31 9.39
N PRO A 64 16.22 -5.78 9.68
CA PRO A 64 17.33 -4.92 10.10
C PRO A 64 17.60 -3.76 9.13
N LEU A 65 18.00 -2.61 9.67
CA LEU A 65 18.23 -1.36 8.93
C LEU A 65 19.21 -1.52 7.76
N ASP A 66 20.24 -2.35 7.90
CA ASP A 66 21.20 -2.65 6.83
C ASP A 66 20.54 -3.28 5.60
N LEU A 67 19.57 -4.18 5.81
CA LEU A 67 18.83 -4.81 4.71
C LEU A 67 17.85 -3.82 4.08
N ILE A 68 17.24 -2.95 4.89
CA ILE A 68 16.39 -1.86 4.40
C ILE A 68 17.22 -0.92 3.51
N ASN A 69 18.40 -0.50 3.96
CA ASN A 69 19.26 0.41 3.23
C ASN A 69 19.83 -0.22 1.94
N LYS A 70 20.13 -1.53 1.94
CA LYS A 70 20.45 -2.27 0.70
C LYS A 70 19.30 -2.24 -0.29
N ALA A 71 18.07 -2.50 0.15
CA ALA A 71 16.90 -2.45 -0.72
C ALA A 71 16.64 -1.03 -1.26
N ARG A 72 16.84 0.00 -0.42
CA ARG A 72 16.72 1.42 -0.82
C ARG A 72 17.77 1.82 -1.86
N ALA A 73 19.00 1.35 -1.72
CA ALA A 73 20.06 1.60 -2.70
C ALA A 73 19.71 1.04 -4.09
N VAL A 74 19.12 -0.16 -4.17
CA VAL A 74 18.63 -0.75 -5.43
C VAL A 74 17.52 0.10 -6.06
N GLN A 75 16.72 0.78 -5.24
CA GLN A 75 15.64 1.67 -5.68
C GLN A 75 16.11 3.12 -5.92
N GLY A 76 17.40 3.43 -5.75
CA GLY A 76 17.94 4.78 -5.88
C GLY A 76 17.48 5.75 -4.78
N LEU A 77 17.02 5.22 -3.64
CA LEU A 77 16.56 6.01 -2.50
C LEU A 77 17.72 6.29 -1.53
N PRO A 78 17.76 7.47 -0.88
CA PRO A 78 18.78 7.78 0.13
C PRO A 78 18.67 6.81 1.31
N PRO A 79 19.78 6.45 1.98
CA PRO A 79 19.73 5.57 3.15
C PRO A 79 18.93 6.21 4.28
N LEU A 80 18.31 5.38 5.12
CA LEU A 80 17.70 5.81 6.37
C LEU A 80 18.77 5.78 7.47
N SER A 81 18.77 6.83 8.29
CA SER A 81 19.58 6.93 9.51
C SER A 81 18.90 6.18 10.66
N GLU A 82 19.64 5.77 11.69
CA GLU A 82 19.07 5.13 12.89
C GLU A 82 18.03 6.02 13.60
N GLU A 83 18.14 7.35 13.47
CA GLU A 83 17.18 8.32 14.01
C GLU A 83 15.87 8.40 13.21
N GLU A 84 15.93 8.08 11.92
CA GLU A 84 14.79 8.00 11.00
C GLU A 84 14.17 6.59 10.98
N ASP A 85 14.85 5.64 11.63
CA ASP A 85 14.41 4.27 11.83
C ASP A 85 13.89 4.08 13.27
N PRO A 86 12.58 4.23 13.55
CA PRO A 86 12.02 4.05 14.89
C PRO A 86 11.97 2.57 15.33
N GLY A 87 12.91 1.75 14.87
CA GLY A 87 12.89 0.29 14.84
C GLY A 87 12.86 -0.41 16.19
N ASP A 88 13.05 0.27 17.33
CA ASP A 88 13.08 -0.41 18.62
C ASP A 88 12.82 0.48 19.86
N ARG A 89 11.59 0.99 20.04
CA ARG A 89 11.12 1.53 21.34
C ARG A 89 9.90 0.81 21.92
N ALA A 90 9.68 -0.46 21.55
CA ALA A 90 8.55 -1.25 22.05
C ALA A 90 8.97 -2.59 22.68
N GLY A 91 10.22 -2.69 23.17
CA GLY A 91 10.77 -3.95 23.69
C GLY A 91 11.73 -3.79 24.86
N ALA A 92 11.47 -2.91 25.84
CA ALA A 92 12.09 -2.97 27.17
C ALA A 92 11.34 -2.12 28.20
N ALA A 93 10.37 -2.73 28.90
CA ALA A 93 10.01 -2.47 30.30
C ALA A 93 9.02 -3.54 30.77
#